data_AF-A0A7V5ERI5-F1
#
_entry.id   AF-A0A7V5ERI5-F1
#
_cell.length_a   1.000
_cell.length_b   1.000
_cell.length_c   1.000
_cell.angle_alpha   90.00
_cell.angle_beta   90.00
_cell.angle_gamma   90.00
#
_symmetry.space_group_name_H-M   'P 1'
#
loop_
_entity.id
_entity.type
_entity.pdbx_description
1 polymer ?
#
loop_
_entity_poly.entity_id
_entity_poly.type
_entity_poly.pdbx_seq_one_letter_code
_entity_poly.pdbx_strand_id
1 'polypeptide(L)'
;HINKGIPCKECHGRVDKMGWTRKEAPLSMEWCLNCHRNRQDHVVPREEVFNMEYELPKDPAEREALQAALVKEYHVDVNQFQVTDCSVCHR
;
A
#
# COMPACT_ATOMS: atom_id res chain seq x y z
N HIS A 1 -6.23 -3.95 2.88
CA HIS A 1 -5.42 -3.23 1.88
C HIS A 1 -6.28 -2.24 1.08
N ILE A 2 -7.18 -2.70 0.21
CA ILE A 2 -8.03 -1.84 -0.66
C ILE A 2 -8.79 -0.74 0.14
N ASN A 3 -9.56 -1.13 1.17
CA ASN A 3 -10.32 -0.17 1.99
C ASN A 3 -9.46 0.83 2.78
N LYS A 4 -8.16 0.53 2.92
CA LYS A 4 -7.17 1.38 3.57
C LYS A 4 -6.31 2.16 2.55
N GLY A 5 -6.72 2.18 1.27
CA GLY A 5 -6.07 2.96 0.23
C GLY A 5 -4.80 2.35 -0.33
N ILE A 6 -4.60 1.02 -0.27
CA ILE A 6 -3.43 0.38 -0.89
C ILE A 6 -3.76 -0.04 -2.33
N PRO A 7 -3.05 0.47 -3.35
CA PRO A 7 -3.37 0.23 -4.75
C PRO A 7 -3.01 -1.19 -5.21
N CYS A 8 -3.75 -1.74 -6.18
CA CYS A 8 -3.53 -3.09 -6.70
C CYS A 8 -2.09 -3.30 -7.21
N LYS A 9 -1.55 -2.26 -7.87
CA LYS A 9 -0.21 -2.28 -8.46
C LYS A 9 0.92 -2.36 -7.43
N GLU A 10 0.66 -2.04 -6.17
CA GLU A 10 1.66 -2.14 -5.10
C GLU A 10 2.09 -3.60 -4.90
N CYS A 11 1.13 -4.53 -4.95
CA CYS A 11 1.40 -5.96 -4.76
C CYS A 11 1.57 -6.70 -6.09
N HIS A 12 0.82 -6.30 -7.12
CA HIS A 12 0.72 -7.05 -8.38
C HIS A 12 1.51 -6.43 -9.54
N GLY A 13 2.10 -5.25 -9.36
CA GLY A 13 2.75 -4.50 -10.44
C GLY A 13 1.75 -3.99 -11.49
N ARG A 14 2.27 -3.57 -12.65
CA ARG A 14 1.46 -3.10 -13.78
C ARG A 14 0.82 -4.26 -14.54
N VAL A 15 -0.17 -4.90 -13.93
CA VAL A 15 -0.93 -6.02 -14.52
C VAL A 15 -1.56 -5.65 -15.85
N ASP A 16 -1.98 -4.39 -16.00
CA ASP A 16 -2.48 -3.80 -17.25
C ASP A 16 -1.45 -3.85 -18.41
N LYS A 17 -0.16 -3.95 -18.09
CA LYS A 17 0.96 -4.07 -19.05
C LYS A 17 1.54 -5.49 -19.12
N MET A 18 0.96 -6.45 -18.42
CA MET A 18 1.42 -7.83 -18.43
C MET A 18 0.76 -8.62 -19.56
N GLY A 19 1.51 -8.98 -20.61
CA GLY A 19 1.03 -9.87 -21.67
C GLY A 19 0.68 -11.27 -21.15
N TRP A 20 1.37 -11.71 -20.09
CA TRP A 20 1.01 -12.86 -19.27
C TRP A 20 1.21 -12.47 -17.81
N THR A 21 0.27 -12.85 -16.94
CA THR A 21 0.38 -12.57 -15.52
C THR A 21 1.64 -13.20 -14.95
N ARG A 22 2.42 -12.42 -14.21
CA ARG A 22 3.61 -12.90 -13.50
C ARG A 22 3.59 -12.36 -12.07
N LYS A 23 4.36 -13.02 -11.20
CA LYS A 23 4.62 -12.53 -9.86
C LYS A 23 5.67 -11.42 -9.93
N GLU A 24 5.25 -10.16 -9.79
CA GLU A 24 6.14 -8.99 -9.81
C GLU A 24 6.87 -8.81 -8.46
N ALA A 25 6.09 -8.68 -7.37
CA ALA A 25 6.64 -8.63 -6.03
C ALA A 25 6.91 -10.05 -5.50
N PRO A 26 7.93 -10.27 -4.65
CA PRO A 26 8.23 -11.59 -4.11
C PRO A 26 7.10 -12.18 -3.26
N LEU A 27 6.29 -11.32 -2.62
CA LEU A 27 5.18 -11.65 -1.71
C LEU A 27 5.61 -12.61 -0.58
N SER A 28 6.86 -12.47 -0.11
CA SER A 28 7.36 -13.18 1.06
C SER A 28 6.90 -12.49 2.35
N MET A 29 6.96 -13.19 3.48
CA MET A 29 6.64 -12.62 4.79
C MET A 29 7.46 -11.35 5.08
N GLU A 30 8.77 -11.39 4.82
CA GLU A 30 9.65 -10.23 5.01
C GLU A 30 9.22 -9.04 4.16
N TRP A 31 8.84 -9.27 2.91
CA TRP A 31 8.33 -8.22 2.02
C TRP A 31 7.05 -7.60 2.57
N CYS A 32 6.11 -8.43 3.05
CA CYS A 32 4.89 -7.95 3.69
C CYS A 32 5.18 -7.13 4.97
N LEU A 33 6.08 -7.60 5.82
CA LEU A 33 6.45 -6.91 7.06
C LEU A 33 7.13 -5.56 6.80
N ASN A 34 7.98 -5.48 5.77
CA ASN A 34 8.61 -4.23 5.37
C ASN A 34 7.56 -3.20 4.91
N CYS A 35 6.56 -3.64 4.15
CA CYS A 35 5.42 -2.79 3.81
C CYS A 35 4.62 -2.40 5.07
N HIS A 36 4.29 -3.34 5.96
CA HIS A 36 3.51 -3.04 7.17
C HIS A 36 4.16 -2.00 8.11
N ARG A 37 5.50 -1.98 8.18
CA ARG A 37 6.27 -1.00 8.95
C ARG A 37 6.20 0.42 8.37
N ASN A 38 6.01 0.54 7.05
CA ASN A 38 6.03 1.81 6.31
C ASN A 38 4.76 2.04 5.46
N ARG A 39 3.64 1.37 5.77
CA ARG A 39 2.46 1.33 4.89
C ARG A 39 1.84 2.69 4.64
N GLN A 40 2.06 3.68 5.52
CA GLN A 40 1.62 5.06 5.32
C GLN A 40 2.15 5.64 4.01
N ASP A 41 3.34 5.22 3.58
CA ASP A 41 4.01 5.71 2.37
C ASP A 41 3.40 5.12 1.08
N HIS A 42 2.45 4.19 1.20
CA HIS A 42 1.81 3.49 0.09
C HIS A 42 0.31 3.82 -0.04
N VAL A 43 -0.22 4.67 0.84
CA VAL A 43 -1.65 5.02 0.83
C VAL A 43 -1.97 6.00 -0.29
N VAL A 44 -3.02 5.72 -1.05
CA VAL A 44 -3.59 6.56 -2.11
C VAL A 44 -5.09 6.81 -1.86
N PRO A 45 -5.71 7.81 -2.52
CA PRO A 45 -7.16 7.99 -2.48
C PRO A 45 -7.89 6.71 -2.93
N ARG A 46 -9.03 6.38 -2.32
CA ARG A 46 -9.73 5.09 -2.57
C ARG A 46 -10.18 4.94 -4.02
N GLU A 47 -10.57 6.05 -4.63
CA GLU A 47 -10.90 6.19 -6.04
C GLU A 47 -9.74 5.80 -6.97
N GLU A 48 -8.50 5.94 -6.51
CA GLU A 48 -7.28 5.63 -7.28
C GLU A 48 -6.74 4.22 -7.01
N VAL A 49 -7.33 3.45 -6.08
CA VAL A 49 -6.83 2.10 -5.72
C VAL A 49 -6.81 1.14 -6.91
N PHE A 50 -7.76 1.28 -7.82
CA PHE A 50 -7.87 0.48 -9.05
C PHE A 50 -7.23 1.17 -10.26
N ASN A 51 -6.77 2.41 -10.12
CA ASN A 51 -6.10 3.13 -11.19
C ASN A 51 -4.63 2.69 -11.28
N MET A 52 -4.32 1.90 -12.31
CA MET A 52 -2.98 1.38 -12.52
C MET A 52 -1.96 2.46 -12.93
N GLU A 53 -2.43 3.63 -13.33
CA GLU A 53 -1.61 4.75 -13.81
C GLU A 53 -1.36 5.82 -12.75
N TYR A 54 -2.18 5.88 -11.69
CA TYR A 54 -2.08 6.92 -10.67
C TYR A 54 -0.71 6.98 -10.01
N GLU A 55 -0.02 8.12 -10.08
CA GLU A 55 1.23 8.34 -9.36
C GLU A 55 1.00 9.28 -8.18
N LEU A 56 1.65 8.99 -7.06
CA LEU A 56 1.69 9.94 -5.94
C LEU A 56 2.31 11.27 -6.39
N PRO A 57 1.94 12.40 -5.77
CA PRO A 57 2.57 13.69 -6.03
C PRO A 57 4.10 13.58 -6.02
N LYS A 58 4.74 14.20 -7.01
CA LYS A 58 6.20 14.17 -7.16
C LYS A 58 6.89 15.05 -6.13
N ASP A 59 6.23 16.11 -5.70
CA ASP A 59 6.70 16.95 -4.61
C ASP A 59 6.60 16.19 -3.27
N PRO A 60 7.70 16.05 -2.51
CA PRO A 60 7.69 15.30 -1.27
C PRO A 60 6.76 15.86 -0.21
N ALA A 61 6.64 17.19 -0.10
CA ALA A 61 5.80 17.83 0.91
C ALA A 61 4.31 17.64 0.59
N GLU A 62 3.92 17.77 -0.67
CA GLU A 62 2.55 17.45 -1.12
C GLU A 62 2.20 15.98 -0.88
N ARG A 63 3.11 15.06 -1.20
CA ARG A 63 2.92 13.62 -0.98
C ARG A 63 2.74 13.28 0.50
N GLU A 64 3.61 13.80 1.36
CA GLU A 64 3.55 13.57 2.79
C GLU A 64 2.25 14.13 3.38
N ALA A 65 1.85 15.34 2.98
CA ALA A 65 0.60 15.95 3.41
C ALA A 65 -0.63 15.13 2.99
N LEU A 66 -0.66 14.65 1.74
CA LEU A 66 -1.72 13.77 1.24
C LEU A 66 -1.79 12.48 2.06
N GLN A 67 -0.65 11.79 2.24
CA GLN A 67 -0.61 10.52 2.92
C GLN A 67 -0.97 10.64 4.40
N ALA A 68 -0.51 11.70 5.08
CA ALA A 68 -0.90 11.99 6.45
C ALA A 68 -2.42 12.20 6.59
N ALA A 69 -3.03 12.93 5.64
CA ALA A 69 -4.48 13.12 5.61
C ALA A 69 -5.23 11.79 5.40
N LEU A 70 -4.80 10.97 4.44
CA LEU A 70 -5.43 9.68 4.13
C LEU A 70 -5.25 8.66 5.25
N VAL A 71 -4.08 8.60 5.89
CA VAL A 71 -3.82 7.73 7.04
C VAL A 71 -4.80 8.04 8.18
N LYS A 72 -5.03 9.33 8.44
CA LYS A 72 -6.00 9.79 9.44
C LYS A 72 -7.43 9.44 9.03
N GLU A 73 -7.84 9.77 7.81
CA GLU A 73 -9.20 9.52 7.32
C GLU A 73 -9.54 8.03 7.27
N TYR A 74 -8.60 7.21 6.80
CA TYR A 74 -8.81 5.77 6.64
C TYR A 74 -8.51 4.98 7.90
N HIS A 75 -8.13 5.65 8.99
CA HIS A 75 -7.78 5.02 10.27
C HIS A 75 -6.76 3.90 10.05
N VAL A 76 -5.67 4.21 9.34
CA VAL A 76 -4.59 3.25 9.06
C VAL A 76 -3.74 3.14 10.33
N ASP A 77 -3.71 1.95 10.93
CA ASP A 77 -3.07 1.74 12.23
C ASP A 77 -1.54 1.78 12.14
N VAL A 78 -0.92 2.91 12.46
CA VAL A 78 0.55 3.12 12.44
C VAL A 78 1.30 2.50 13.61
N ASN A 79 0.62 1.81 14.53
CA ASN A 79 1.29 1.08 15.59
C ASN A 79 1.96 -0.18 15.04
N GLN A 80 3.30 -0.13 14.92
CA GLN A 80 4.09 -1.22 14.37
C GLN A 80 3.79 -2.56 15.07
N PHE A 81 3.64 -2.58 16.39
CA PHE A 81 3.39 -3.82 17.14
C PHE A 81 2.04 -4.46 16.81
N GLN A 82 1.01 -3.66 16.54
CA GLN A 82 -0.33 -4.17 16.20
C GLN A 82 -0.38 -4.72 14.78
N VAL A 83 0.36 -4.11 13.84
CA VAL A 83 0.32 -4.52 12.43
C VAL A 83 1.34 -5.59 12.05
N THR A 84 2.32 -5.86 12.91
CA THR A 84 3.29 -6.96 12.73
C THR A 84 3.10 -8.11 13.71
N ASP A 85 1.96 -8.16 14.40
CA ASP A 85 1.63 -9.30 15.25
C ASP A 85 1.32 -10.55 14.40
N CYS A 86 1.72 -11.72 14.89
CA CYS A 86 1.56 -12.98 14.16
C CYS A 86 0.07 -13.28 13.85
N SER A 87 -0.86 -12.91 14.74
CA SER A 87 -2.30 -13.16 14.57
C SER A 87 -2.95 -12.33 13.45
N VAL A 88 -2.26 -11.28 12.98
CA VAL A 88 -2.71 -10.49 11.82
C VAL A 88 -2.74 -11.36 10.57
N CYS A 89 -1.76 -12.28 10.41
CA CYS A 89 -1.54 -13.06 9.19
C CYS A 89 -1.65 -14.58 9.38
N HIS A 90 -1.22 -15.12 10.52
CA HIS A 90 -1.16 -16.56 10.81
C HIS A 90 -2.29 -16.96 11.77
N ARG A 91 -3.51 -16.97 11.23
CA ARG A 91 -4.71 -17.43 11.94
C ARG A 91 -4.93 -18.92 11.75
#